data_AF-R6CEC1-F1
#
_entry.id   AF-R6CEC1-F1
#
_cell.length_a   1.000
_cell.length_b   1.000
_cell.length_c   1.000
_cell.angle_alpha   90.00
_cell.angle_beta   90.00
_cell.angle_gamma   90.00
#
_symmetry.space_group_name_H-M   'P 1'
#
loop_
_entity.id
_entity.type
_entity.pdbx_description
1 polymer ?
#
loop_
_entity_poly.entity_id
_entity_poly.type
_entity_poly.pdbx_seq_one_letter_code
_entity_poly.pdbx_strand_id
1 'polypeptide(L)'
;MLDINKQDMKYSRQGEKVTIYNRDKNGNIIYDEVAGEKIPSIKGTITEFLEPVLFSANISNKLSEVLVKEFGIDDSSSYCQIVTDKGYLPIKAGDVIWKKSEVGHDDDGLVDSKTADYVVKGVADEGLTADLFLLQKTVK
;
A
#
# COMPACT_ATOMS: atom_id res chain seq x y z
N MET A 1 -6.18 18.17 -16.21
CA MET A 1 -6.24 18.36 -14.75
C MET A 1 -5.17 19.39 -14.36
N LEU A 2 -5.42 20.35 -13.47
CA LEU A 2 -4.44 21.43 -13.19
C LEU A 2 -3.13 20.84 -12.65
N ASP A 3 -2.03 21.00 -13.41
CA ASP A 3 -0.69 20.49 -13.06
C ASP A 3 -0.08 21.19 -11.84
N ILE A 4 -0.58 22.38 -11.49
CA ILE A 4 -0.07 23.24 -10.41
C ILE A 4 -0.12 22.59 -9.02
N ASN A 5 -1.02 21.63 -8.79
CA ASN A 5 -1.24 21.05 -7.46
C ASN A 5 -0.72 19.60 -7.33
N LYS A 6 -0.02 19.08 -8.35
CA LYS A 6 0.57 17.73 -8.29
C LYS A 6 1.67 17.69 -7.24
N GLN A 7 1.69 16.59 -6.50
CA GLN A 7 2.68 16.32 -5.47
C GLN A 7 3.35 14.99 -5.76
N ASP A 8 4.67 14.95 -5.60
CA ASP A 8 5.45 13.73 -5.77
C ASP A 8 5.21 12.78 -4.61
N MET A 9 4.98 11.52 -4.96
CA MET A 9 4.62 10.43 -4.07
C MET A 9 5.22 9.14 -4.63
N LYS A 10 5.29 8.10 -3.81
CA LYS A 10 5.67 6.75 -4.24
C LYS A 10 4.52 5.80 -3.98
N TYR A 11 4.17 4.95 -4.94
CA TYR A 11 3.22 3.86 -4.71
C TYR A 11 3.93 2.53 -4.77
N SER A 12 3.45 1.55 -4.01
CA SER A 12 3.83 0.15 -4.19
C SER A 12 2.60 -0.71 -4.38
N ARG A 13 2.69 -1.62 -5.34
CA ARG A 13 1.63 -2.58 -5.65
C ARG A 13 1.84 -3.86 -4.88
N GLN A 14 0.75 -4.47 -4.45
CA GLN A 14 0.77 -5.85 -3.98
C GLN A 14 1.26 -6.77 -5.09
N GLY A 15 2.41 -7.40 -4.86
CA GLY A 15 3.04 -8.41 -5.70
C GLY A 15 2.44 -9.79 -5.46
N GLU A 16 3.24 -10.83 -5.73
CA GLU A 16 2.82 -12.21 -5.53
C GLU A 16 2.86 -12.62 -4.05
N LYS A 17 2.16 -13.72 -3.74
CA LYS A 17 2.27 -14.35 -2.44
C LYS A 17 3.59 -15.12 -2.37
N VAL A 18 4.46 -14.74 -1.45
CA VAL A 18 5.75 -15.40 -1.23
C VAL A 18 5.72 -16.18 0.07
N THR A 19 6.24 -17.40 0.02
CA THR A 19 6.41 -18.27 1.19
C THR A 19 7.69 -17.89 1.92
N ILE A 20 7.55 -17.48 3.18
CA ILE A 20 8.68 -17.24 4.07
C ILE A 20 9.02 -18.55 4.79
N TYR A 21 10.30 -18.89 4.83
CA TYR A 21 10.83 -20.05 5.53
C TYR A 21 11.42 -19.66 6.89
N ASN A 22 11.41 -20.59 7.84
CA ASN A 22 12.13 -20.44 9.10
C ASN A 22 13.63 -20.42 8.81
N ARG A 23 14.36 -19.51 9.47
CA ARG A 23 15.81 -19.37 9.34
C ARG A 23 16.52 -19.62 10.66
N ASP A 24 17.72 -20.18 10.60
CA ASP A 24 18.60 -20.37 11.75
C ASP A 24 19.30 -19.07 12.17
N LYS A 25 20.13 -19.13 13.22
CA LYS A 25 20.87 -17.96 13.74
C LYS A 25 21.88 -17.36 12.74
N ASN A 26 22.21 -18.09 11.68
CA ASN A 26 23.13 -17.67 10.64
C ASN A 26 22.40 -17.21 9.36
N GLY A 27 21.05 -17.18 9.37
CA GLY A 27 20.22 -16.79 8.24
C GLY A 27 19.94 -17.89 7.21
N ASN A 28 20.34 -19.15 7.47
CA ASN A 28 20.06 -20.26 6.57
C ASN A 28 18.66 -20.83 6.78
N ILE A 29 18.02 -21.32 5.72
CA ILE A 29 16.71 -21.98 5.81
C ILE A 29 16.81 -23.27 6.65
N ILE A 30 15.91 -23.40 7.62
CA ILE A 30 15.74 -24.62 8.42
C ILE A 30 14.92 -25.63 7.60
N TYR A 31 15.35 -26.90 7.60
CA TYR A 31 14.65 -28.00 6.93
C TYR A 31 14.16 -29.01 7.97
N ASP A 32 12.91 -29.42 7.85
CA ASP A 32 12.28 -30.48 8.62
C ASP A 32 12.40 -31.81 7.87
N GLU A 33 12.58 -32.92 8.60
CA GLU A 33 12.66 -34.25 8.01
C GLU A 33 11.32 -34.98 8.15
N VAL A 34 10.65 -35.21 7.03
CA VAL A 34 9.35 -35.90 6.98
C VAL A 34 9.47 -37.07 6.01
N ALA A 35 9.22 -38.29 6.50
CA ALA A 35 9.33 -39.53 5.72
C ALA A 35 10.71 -39.75 5.04
N GLY A 36 11.78 -39.22 5.64
CA GLY A 36 13.15 -39.35 5.12
C GLY A 36 13.53 -38.31 4.06
N GLU A 37 12.64 -37.38 3.70
CA GLU A 37 12.93 -36.23 2.85
C GLU A 37 13.07 -34.94 3.66
N LYS A 38 14.02 -34.09 3.27
CA LYS A 38 14.23 -32.77 3.87
C LYS A 38 13.36 -31.73 3.17
N ILE A 39 12.41 -31.17 3.89
CA ILE A 39 11.44 -30.20 3.38
C ILE A 39 11.69 -28.86 4.11
N PRO A 40 11.80 -27.71 3.41
CA PRO A 40 12.06 -26.44 4.05
C PRO A 40 10.89 -26.05 4.99
N SER A 41 11.23 -25.66 6.21
CA SER A 41 10.27 -25.33 7.25
C SER A 41 9.60 -23.99 6.94
N ILE A 42 8.28 -23.99 6.74
CA ILE A 42 7.52 -22.80 6.34
C ILE A 42 7.14 -21.99 7.59
N LYS A 43 7.50 -20.70 7.60
CA LYS A 43 7.11 -19.72 8.63
C LYS A 43 5.73 -19.12 8.33
N GLY A 44 5.41 -18.91 7.06
CA GLY A 44 4.11 -18.40 6.62
C GLY A 44 4.14 -17.92 5.17
N THR A 45 3.04 -17.29 4.74
CA THR A 45 2.92 -16.69 3.41
C THR A 45 2.57 -15.22 3.58
N ILE A 46 3.37 -14.34 2.96
CA ILE A 46 3.09 -12.91 2.91
C ILE A 46 2.75 -12.48 1.49
N THR A 47 2.02 -11.38 1.35
CA THR A 47 1.91 -10.70 0.05
C THR A 47 2.99 -9.65 0.04
N GLU A 48 4.01 -9.84 -0.79
CA GLU A 48 5.10 -8.88 -0.91
C GLU A 48 4.63 -7.64 -1.64
N PHE A 49 5.21 -6.50 -1.29
CA PHE A 49 5.00 -5.24 -1.99
C PHE A 49 6.16 -5.05 -2.98
N LEU A 50 5.82 -4.71 -4.23
CA LEU A 50 6.84 -4.45 -5.27
C LEU A 50 7.66 -3.20 -4.94
N GLU A 51 8.81 -3.04 -5.59
CA GLU A 51 9.63 -1.84 -5.42
C GLU A 51 8.81 -0.56 -5.70
N PRO A 52 8.82 0.45 -4.80
CA PRO A 52 7.94 1.60 -4.96
C PRO A 52 8.31 2.47 -6.16
N VAL A 53 7.29 2.90 -6.89
CA VAL A 53 7.42 3.70 -8.11
C VAL A 53 7.03 5.14 -7.83
N LEU A 54 7.88 6.09 -8.24
CA LEU A 54 7.60 7.52 -8.13
C LEU A 54 6.49 7.94 -9.10
N PHE A 55 5.56 8.77 -8.63
CA PHE A 55 4.51 9.36 -9.44
C PHE A 55 4.15 10.76 -8.90
N SER A 56 3.46 11.55 -9.72
CA SER A 56 3.01 12.88 -9.32
C SER A 56 1.52 13.04 -9.62
N ALA A 57 0.73 13.32 -8.59
CA ALA A 57 -0.73 13.44 -8.72
C ALA A 57 -1.30 14.46 -7.73
N ASN A 58 -2.54 14.89 -8.02
CA ASN A 58 -3.31 15.70 -7.09
C ASN A 58 -3.87 14.80 -5.99
N ILE A 59 -3.63 15.15 -4.72
CA ILE A 59 -4.22 14.50 -3.55
C ILE A 59 -4.95 15.53 -2.70
N SER A 60 -6.20 15.24 -2.35
CA SER A 60 -7.05 16.10 -1.51
C SER A 60 -7.73 15.29 -0.41
N ASN A 61 -8.08 15.94 0.69
CA ASN A 61 -8.92 15.31 1.72
C ASN A 61 -10.33 15.14 1.16
N LYS A 62 -10.99 14.01 1.48
CA LYS A 62 -12.40 13.83 1.18
C LYS A 62 -13.21 14.36 2.37
N LEU A 63 -13.58 15.64 2.33
CA LEU A 63 -14.46 16.23 3.34
C LEU A 63 -15.87 15.62 3.23
N SER A 64 -16.23 14.71 4.13
CA SER A 64 -17.65 14.51 4.47
C SER A 64 -17.99 15.36 5.69
N GLU A 65 -18.26 16.65 5.47
CA GLU A 65 -18.72 17.57 6.53
C GLU A 65 -20.02 17.09 7.21
N VAL A 66 -20.81 16.28 6.50
CA VAL A 66 -22.13 15.81 6.94
C VAL A 66 -22.05 14.78 8.07
N LEU A 67 -21.00 13.95 8.14
CA LEU A 67 -20.86 12.90 9.17
C LEU A 67 -20.28 13.42 10.49
N VAL A 68 -19.44 14.46 10.44
CA VAL A 68 -18.80 15.07 11.61
C VAL A 68 -19.82 15.80 12.49
N LYS A 69 -20.82 16.45 11.88
CA LYS A 69 -21.86 17.21 12.61
C LYS A 69 -22.90 16.35 13.33
N GLU A 70 -23.29 15.21 12.77
CA GLU A 70 -24.38 14.39 13.32
C GLU A 70 -23.91 13.41 14.42
N PHE A 71 -22.63 13.04 14.44
CA PHE A 71 -22.15 11.96 15.32
C PHE A 71 -20.93 12.31 16.19
N GLY A 72 -20.34 13.51 16.04
CA GLY A 72 -19.18 13.93 16.86
C GLY A 72 -17.91 13.09 16.64
N ILE A 73 -17.86 12.34 15.54
CA ILE A 73 -16.70 11.50 15.17
C ILE A 73 -15.83 12.30 14.20
N ASP A 74 -14.64 12.67 14.64
CA ASP A 74 -13.63 13.41 13.88
C ASP A 74 -12.82 12.49 12.94
N ASP A 75 -13.48 11.66 12.13
CA ASP A 75 -12.81 10.67 11.26
C ASP A 75 -12.76 11.09 9.78
N SER A 76 -13.19 12.33 9.48
CA SER A 76 -13.06 12.93 8.14
C SER A 76 -11.59 13.20 7.75
N SER A 77 -10.70 13.26 8.75
CA SER A 77 -9.27 13.45 8.55
C SER A 77 -8.57 12.19 8.00
N SER A 78 -9.20 11.01 8.09
CA SER A 78 -8.60 9.72 7.77
C SER A 78 -8.68 9.33 6.29
N TYR A 79 -9.48 10.02 5.47
CA TYR A 79 -9.66 9.66 4.06
C TYR A 79 -9.23 10.77 3.09
N CYS A 80 -8.51 10.37 2.05
CA CYS A 80 -8.06 11.23 0.97
C CYS A 80 -8.48 10.66 -0.39
N GLN A 81 -8.39 11.49 -1.42
CA GLN A 81 -8.67 11.10 -2.78
C GLN A 81 -7.52 11.55 -3.69
N ILE A 82 -7.15 10.69 -4.63
CA ILE A 82 -6.35 11.05 -5.80
C ILE A 82 -7.26 11.02 -7.03
N VAL A 83 -7.05 11.96 -7.93
CA VAL A 83 -7.65 11.97 -9.26
C VAL A 83 -6.53 12.01 -10.28
N THR A 84 -6.60 11.16 -11.30
CA THR A 84 -5.65 11.16 -12.41
C THR A 84 -6.34 11.03 -13.75
N ASP A 85 -5.60 11.29 -14.83
CA ASP A 85 -6.05 10.95 -16.17
C ASP A 85 -6.28 9.43 -16.27
N LYS A 86 -7.19 9.04 -17.17
CA LYS A 86 -7.60 7.66 -17.36
C LYS A 86 -6.40 6.74 -17.64
N GLY A 87 -6.27 5.66 -16.86
CA GLY A 87 -5.23 4.64 -17.01
C GLY A 87 -3.83 5.08 -16.55
N TYR A 88 -3.68 6.25 -15.94
CA TYR A 88 -2.37 6.78 -15.56
C TYR A 88 -1.72 6.03 -14.39
N LEU A 89 -2.49 5.70 -13.34
CA LEU A 89 -1.99 4.96 -12.17
C LEU A 89 -2.48 3.51 -12.17
N PRO A 90 -1.58 2.52 -12.34
CA PRO A 90 -1.95 1.10 -12.36
C PRO A 90 -2.03 0.52 -10.94
N ILE A 91 -2.73 1.19 -10.03
CA ILE A 91 -2.89 0.78 -8.62
C ILE A 91 -4.30 0.28 -8.34
N LYS A 92 -4.43 -0.63 -7.36
CA LYS A 92 -5.68 -1.27 -6.94
C LYS A 92 -5.88 -1.18 -5.43
N ALA A 93 -7.07 -1.56 -4.96
CA ALA A 93 -7.32 -1.67 -3.52
C ALA A 93 -6.33 -2.63 -2.85
N GLY A 94 -5.75 -2.19 -1.72
CA GLY A 94 -4.68 -2.90 -1.00
C GLY A 94 -3.27 -2.40 -1.29
N ASP A 95 -3.07 -1.65 -2.39
CA ASP A 95 -1.79 -0.98 -2.67
C ASP A 95 -1.55 0.17 -1.68
N VAL A 96 -0.29 0.59 -1.55
CA VAL A 96 0.13 1.56 -0.53
C VAL A 96 0.88 2.75 -1.13
N ILE A 97 0.80 3.90 -0.46
CA ILE A 97 1.37 5.17 -0.94
C ILE A 97 2.15 5.87 0.17
N TRP A 98 3.35 6.33 -0.17
CA TRP A 98 4.18 7.25 0.60
C TRP A 98 4.12 8.64 -0.02
N LYS A 99 3.85 9.64 0.82
CA LYS A 99 3.79 11.05 0.43
C LYS A 99 4.73 11.92 1.25
N LYS A 100 4.80 11.69 2.55
CA LYS A 100 5.67 12.41 3.50
C LYS A 100 6.68 11.48 4.14
N SER A 101 6.30 10.23 4.37
CA SER A 101 7.18 9.24 4.97
C SER A 101 8.15 8.70 3.92
N GLU A 102 9.35 8.32 4.36
CA GLU A 102 10.27 7.55 3.54
C GLU A 102 9.79 6.10 3.40
N VAL A 103 10.23 5.44 2.33
CA VAL A 103 9.99 4.01 2.12
C VAL A 103 10.81 3.22 3.14
N GLY A 104 10.13 2.50 4.03
CA GLY A 104 10.77 1.54 4.92
C GLY A 104 10.93 0.17 4.28
N HIS A 105 11.93 -0.56 4.73
CA HIS A 105 12.14 -1.97 4.42
C HIS A 105 12.24 -2.75 5.74
N ASP A 106 11.77 -3.99 5.74
CA ASP A 106 11.90 -4.89 6.88
C ASP A 106 13.29 -5.54 6.97
N ASP A 107 13.50 -6.37 8.00
CA ASP A 107 14.78 -7.07 8.24
C ASP A 107 15.16 -8.04 7.10
N ASP A 108 14.19 -8.47 6.30
CA ASP A 108 14.38 -9.33 5.14
C ASP A 108 14.66 -8.50 3.85
N GLY A 109 14.67 -7.16 3.96
CA GLY A 109 14.91 -6.23 2.86
C GLY A 109 13.69 -6.00 1.97
N LEU A 110 12.50 -6.43 2.41
CA LEU A 110 11.24 -6.28 1.67
C LEU A 110 10.57 -4.97 2.05
N VAL A 111 9.77 -4.42 1.12
CA VAL A 111 9.06 -3.15 1.34
C VAL A 111 8.09 -3.27 2.52
N ASP A 112 8.32 -2.47 3.57
CA ASP A 112 7.47 -2.44 4.76
C ASP A 112 6.29 -1.48 4.55
N SER A 113 5.15 -2.06 4.17
CA SER A 113 3.87 -1.35 4.01
C SER A 113 3.40 -0.57 5.23
N LYS A 114 3.85 -0.90 6.46
CA LYS A 114 3.47 -0.17 7.68
C LYS A 114 4.06 1.24 7.72
N THR A 115 5.13 1.48 6.96
CA THR A 115 5.72 2.81 6.84
C THR A 115 4.94 3.75 5.92
N ALA A 116 4.05 3.21 5.09
CA ALA A 116 3.25 3.97 4.15
C ALA A 116 2.29 4.94 4.85
N ASP A 117 2.05 6.09 4.21
CA ASP A 117 1.13 7.11 4.73
C ASP A 117 -0.33 6.76 4.42
N TYR A 118 -0.58 6.00 3.35
CA TYR A 118 -1.92 5.66 2.89
C TYR A 118 -2.02 4.23 2.35
N VAL A 119 -3.23 3.67 2.47
CA VAL A 119 -3.66 2.43 1.81
C VAL A 119 -4.80 2.75 0.84
N VAL A 120 -4.72 2.26 -0.39
CA VAL A 120 -5.79 2.36 -1.39
C VAL A 120 -6.95 1.48 -0.96
N LYS A 121 -8.14 2.05 -0.84
CA LYS A 121 -9.38 1.34 -0.45
C LYS A 121 -10.32 1.06 -1.60
N GLY A 122 -10.26 1.88 -2.64
CA GLY A 122 -11.12 1.72 -3.81
C GLY A 122 -10.59 2.49 -4.99
N VAL A 123 -10.92 1.98 -6.17
CA VAL A 123 -10.65 2.60 -7.45
C VAL A 123 -11.99 2.72 -8.16
N ALA A 124 -12.34 3.93 -8.58
CA ALA A 124 -13.48 4.21 -9.43
C ALA A 124 -12.93 4.62 -10.80
N ASP A 125 -12.98 3.67 -11.73
CA ASP A 125 -12.44 3.77 -13.07
C ASP A 125 -13.57 3.74 -14.12
N GLU A 126 -14.84 3.89 -13.73
CA GLU A 126 -15.94 3.99 -14.70
C GLU A 126 -15.94 5.33 -15.46
N GLY A 127 -15.16 6.31 -14.99
CA GLY A 127 -15.00 7.61 -15.62
C GLY A 127 -14.39 7.52 -17.03
N LEU A 128 -14.95 8.28 -17.98
CA LEU A 128 -14.46 8.29 -19.36
C LEU A 128 -13.08 8.94 -19.51
N THR A 129 -12.72 9.89 -18.65
CA THR A 129 -11.52 10.72 -18.80
C THR A 129 -10.59 10.69 -17.59
N ALA A 130 -11.05 10.17 -16.46
CA ALA A 130 -10.30 10.21 -15.20
C ALA A 130 -10.60 9.00 -14.33
N ASP A 131 -9.59 8.58 -13.58
CA ASP A 131 -9.71 7.57 -12.52
C ASP A 131 -9.62 8.24 -11.15
N LEU A 132 -10.44 7.76 -10.21
CA LEU A 132 -10.52 8.25 -8.85
C LEU A 132 -10.06 7.15 -7.88
N PHE A 133 -9.16 7.49 -6.96
CA PHE A 133 -8.63 6.56 -5.97
C PHE A 133 -9.00 7.04 -4.57
N LEU A 134 -9.70 6.19 -3.80
CA LEU A 134 -9.99 6.44 -2.40
C LEU A 134 -8.85 5.90 -1.55
N LEU A 135 -8.27 6.75 -0.71
CA LEU A 135 -7.17 6.44 0.18
C LEU A 135 -7.60 6.55 1.64
N GLN A 136 -7.14 5.64 2.48
CA GLN A 136 -7.22 5.75 3.94
C GLN A 136 -5.82 6.03 4.50
N LYS A 137 -5.68 6.99 5.41
CA LYS A 137 -4.45 7.25 6.15
C LYS A 137 -4.12 6.07 7.06
N THR A 138 -2.85 5.69 7.08
CA THR A 138 -2.35 4.73 8.04
C THR A 138 -2.17 5.41 9.40
N VAL A 139 -2.78 4.86 10.45
CA VAL A 139 -2.48 5.27 11.83
C VAL A 139 -1.17 4.60 12.23
N LYS A 140 -0.19 5.41 12.65
CA LYS A 140 1.13 4.96 13.09
C LYS A 140 1.21 4.91 14.60
#